data_AF-A0A392SSK2-F1
#
_entry.id   AF-A0A392SSK2-F1
#
_cell.length_a   1.000
_cell.length_b   1.000
_cell.length_c   1.000
_cell.angle_alpha   90.00
_cell.angle_beta   90.00
_cell.angle_gamma   90.00
#
_symmetry.space_group_name_H-M   'P 1'
#
loop_
_entity.id
_entity.type
_entity.pdbx_description
1 polymer ?
#
loop_
_entity_poly.entity_id
_entity_poly.type
_entity_poly.pdbx_seq_one_letter_code
_entity_poly.pdbx_strand_id
1 'polypeptide(L)' 'MTRLVSRFPLCWTRAHFDQPTDYYLTKEETMSPGELAGLGKLQAYVDSFVPARCVDRA' A
#
# COMPACT_ATOMS: atom_id res chain seq x y z
N MET A 1 -23.13 -8.59 -4.12
CA MET A 1 -22.03 -8.00 -3.33
C MET A 1 -20.71 -8.48 -3.93
N THR A 2 -19.92 -7.58 -4.50
CA THR A 2 -18.57 -7.89 -5.01
C THR A 2 -17.60 -8.01 -3.83
N ARG A 3 -16.87 -9.13 -3.73
CA ARG A 3 -15.88 -9.36 -2.69
C ARG A 3 -14.65 -8.49 -2.96
N LEU A 4 -14.23 -7.68 -2.00
CA LEU A 4 -12.94 -6.99 -2.06
C LEU A 4 -11.82 -8.02 -1.89
N VAL A 5 -10.96 -8.15 -2.89
CA VAL A 5 -9.79 -9.03 -2.86
C VAL A 5 -8.55 -8.16 -2.68
N SER A 6 -7.74 -8.47 -1.67
CA SER A 6 -6.47 -7.79 -1.46
C SER A 6 -5.56 -8.02 -2.67
N ARG A 7 -5.08 -6.92 -3.28
CA ARG A 7 -4.05 -6.97 -4.34
C ARG A 7 -2.68 -7.39 -3.80
N PHE A 8 -2.43 -7.10 -2.53
CA PHE A 8 -1.22 -7.52 -1.84
C PHE A 8 -1.42 -8.84 -1.10
N PRO A 9 -0.54 -9.83 -1.30
CA PRO A 9 -0.60 -11.07 -0.54
C PRO A 9 -0.29 -10.78 0.93
N LEU A 10 -1.21 -11.18 1.82
CA LEU A 10 -1.00 -11.08 3.27
C LEU A 10 0.04 -12.09 3.77
N CYS A 11 0.32 -13.14 2.99
CA CYS A 11 1.40 -14.08 3.22
C CYS A 11 2.09 -14.39 1.89
N TRP A 12 3.43 -14.34 1.91
CA TRP A 12 4.22 -14.61 0.71
C TRP A 12 4.51 -16.10 0.59
N THR A 13 4.24 -16.65 -0.58
CA THR A 13 4.65 -18.01 -0.94
C THR A 13 5.71 -17.95 -2.04
N ARG A 14 6.43 -19.05 -2.29
CA ARG A 14 7.49 -19.12 -3.31
C ARG A 14 7.02 -18.62 -4.69
N ALA A 15 5.78 -18.93 -5.07
CA ALA A 15 5.21 -18.52 -6.36
C ALA A 15 5.08 -16.99 -6.54
N HIS A 16 5.05 -16.23 -5.44
CA HIS A 16 4.98 -14.76 -5.52
C HIS A 16 6.32 -14.14 -5.91
N PHE A 17 7.43 -14.87 -5.75
CA PHE A 17 8.76 -14.41 -6.16
C PHE A 17 9.04 -14.64 -7.65
N ASP A 18 8.19 -15.41 -8.34
CA ASP A 18 8.28 -15.60 -9.79
C ASP A 18 7.71 -14.39 -10.54
N GLN A 19 6.93 -13.53 -9.87
CA GLN A 19 6.39 -12.31 -10.44
C GLN A 19 7.32 -11.11 -10.18
N PRO A 20 7.47 -10.20 -11.15
CA PRO A 20 8.22 -8.97 -10.94
C PRO A 20 7.48 -8.04 -9.97
N THR A 21 8.20 -7.16 -9.28
CA THR A 21 7.63 -6.29 -8.25
C THR A 21 6.49 -5.42 -8.74
N ASP A 22 6.54 -4.95 -9.99
CA ASP A 22 5.52 -4.12 -10.63
C ASP A 22 4.16 -4.83 -10.75
N TYR A 23 4.13 -6.16 -10.75
CA TYR A 23 2.89 -6.94 -10.68
C TYR A 23 2.05 -6.62 -9.44
N TYR A 24 2.71 -6.30 -8.32
CA TYR A 24 2.06 -5.98 -7.05
C TYR A 24 1.84 -4.48 -6.84
N LEU A 25 2.41 -3.63 -7.69
CA LEU A 25 2.26 -2.18 -7.56
C LEU A 25 0.92 -1.73 -8.14
N THR A 26 0.11 -1.07 -7.31
CA THR A 26 -1.08 -0.37 -7.78
C THR A 26 -0.65 0.95 -8.41
N LYS A 27 -0.83 1.09 -9.72
CA LYS A 27 -0.57 2.34 -10.43
C LYS A 27 -1.76 3.28 -10.29
N GLU A 28 -1.51 4.57 -10.05
CA GLU A 28 -2.56 5.58 -9.83
C GLU A 28 -3.54 5.64 -11.01
N GLU A 29 -3.06 5.46 -12.24
CA GLU A 29 -3.88 5.47 -13.47
C GLU A 29 -4.91 4.33 -13.51
N THR A 30 -4.72 3.29 -12.69
CA THR A 30 -5.61 2.11 -12.61
C THR A 30 -6.50 2.12 -11.38
N MET A 31 -6.45 3.16 -10.56
CA MET A 31 -7.24 3.27 -9.34
C MET A 31 -8.66 3.75 -9.64
N SER A 32 -9.63 3.19 -8.92
CA SER A 32 -10.99 3.70 -8.88
C SER A 32 -11.05 5.05 -8.14
N PRO A 33 -12.11 5.86 -8.35
CA PRO A 33 -12.29 7.12 -7.61
C PRO A 33 -12.25 6.96 -6.09
N GLY A 34 -12.74 5.83 -5.56
CA GLY A 34 -12.70 5.54 -4.13
C GLY A 34 -11.29 5.23 -3.63
N GLU A 35 -10.48 4.51 -4.41
CA GLU A 35 -9.07 4.24 -4.11
C GLU A 35 -8.25 5.53 -4.15
N LEU A 36 -8.47 6.42 -5.13
CA LEU A 36 -7.82 7.74 -5.20
C LEU A 36 -8.16 8.61 -3.98
N ALA A 37 -9.42 8.63 -3.55
CA ALA A 37 -9.82 9.32 -2.33
C ALA A 37 -9.16 8.72 -1.08
N GLY A 38 -8.97 7.40 -1.04
CA GLY A 38 -8.21 6.71 0.00
C GLY A 38 -6.72 7.07 0.00
N LEU A 39 -6.11 7.13 -1.19
CA LEU A 39 -4.72 7.54 -1.38
C LEU A 39 -4.50 8.97 -0.89
N GLY A 40 -5.38 9.91 -1.25
CA GLY A 40 -5.28 11.30 -0.79
C GLY A 40 -5.33 11.44 0.75
N LYS A 41 -6.13 10.62 1.44
CA LYS A 41 -6.14 10.58 2.91
C LYS A 41 -4.83 10.07 3.50
N LEU A 42 -4.24 9.03 2.89
CA LEU A 42 -2.95 8.49 3.31
C LEU A 42 -1.83 9.51 3.10
N GLN A 43 -1.85 10.21 1.97
CA GLN A 43 -0.89 11.28 1.68
C GLN A 43 -0.98 12.38 2.75
N ALA A 44 -2.18 12.89 3.03
CA ALA A 44 -2.38 13.91 4.07
C ALA A 44 -1.95 13.43 5.47
N TYR A 45 -2.15 12.15 5.78
CA TYR A 45 -1.68 11.56 7.03
C TYR A 45 -0.14 11.54 7.13
N VAL A 46 0.55 11.08 6.07
CA VAL A 46 2.02 11.04 6.03
C VAL A 46 2.61 12.45 6.04
N ASP A 47 2.01 13.39 5.31
CA ASP A 47 2.45 14.79 5.27
C ASP A 47 2.31 15.48 6.62
N SER A 48 1.43 14.99 7.50
CA SER A 48 1.29 15.51 8.87
C SER A 48 2.41 15.05 9.81
N PHE A 49 3.29 14.14 9.38
CA PHE A 49 4.37 13.63 10.21
C PHE A 49 5.39 14.72 10.51
N VAL A 50 5.70 14.87 11.80
CA VAL A 50 6.77 15.75 12.27
C VAL A 50 8.03 14.93 12.52
N PRO A 51 9.23 15.44 12.20
CA PRO A 51 10.47 14.78 12.53
C PRO A 51 10.55 14.46 14.03
N ALA A 52 10.88 13.22 14.36
CA ALA A 52 11.04 12.75 15.72
C ALA A 52 12.42 12.09 15.90
N ARG A 53 12.94 12.10 17.13
CA ARG A 53 14.16 11.34 17.47
C ARG A 53 13.83 9.85 17.40
N CYS A 54 14.65 9.09 16.69
CA CYS A 54 14.58 7.63 16.74
C CYS A 54 14.87 7.19 18.19
N VAL A 55 13.95 6.42 18.76
CA VAL A 55 14.11 5.81 20.09
C VAL A 55 14.22 4.32 19.86
N ASP A 56 15.37 3.74 20.19
CA ASP A 56 15.49 2.30 20.31
C ASP A 56 15.03 1.87 21.72
N ARG A 57 14.47 0.66 21.81
CA ARG A 57 14.28 0.01 23.10
C ARG A 57 15.53 -0.83 23.32
N ALA A 58 16.37 -0.38 24.26
CA ALA A 58 17.45 -1.17 24.83
C ALA A 58 16.94 -2.48 25.46
#